data_AF-A0A7M1T4D0-F1
#
_entry.id   AF-A0A7M1T4D0-F1
#
_cell.length_a   1.000
_cell.length_b   1.000
_cell.length_c   1.000
_cell.angle_alpha   90.00
_cell.angle_beta   90.00
_cell.angle_gamma   90.00
#
_symmetry.space_group_name_H-M   'P 1'
#
loop_
_entity.id
_entity.type
_entity.pdbx_description
1 polymer ?
#
loop_
_entity_poly.entity_id
_entity_poly.type
_entity_poly.pdbx_seq_one_letter_code
_entity_poly.pdbx_strand_id
1 'polypeptide(L)'
;METKTANIKREATATSLILNLDTPLEIILTEDNPNSVKAIFNNLIKELKKGLLKFELEDEKKDDMYFHICDEYIKQLNSEMETVYNELKDYELLDIEEE
;
A
#
# COMPACT_ATOMS: atom_id res chain seq x y z
N MET A 1 7.15 -8.56 -10.97
CA MET A 1 6.96 -7.73 -9.76
C MET A 1 7.04 -6.28 -10.18
N GLU A 2 5.93 -5.56 -10.11
CA GLU A 2 5.87 -4.13 -10.41
C GLU A 2 6.27 -3.31 -9.18
N THR A 3 6.92 -2.16 -9.37
CA THR A 3 7.24 -1.22 -8.28
C THR A 3 6.46 0.06 -8.51
N LYS A 4 5.60 0.41 -7.54
CA LYS A 4 4.80 1.63 -7.51
C LYS A 4 5.39 2.60 -6.49
N THR A 5 5.06 3.87 -6.61
CA THR A 5 5.52 4.89 -5.64
C THR A 5 4.49 5.10 -4.55
N ALA A 6 4.95 5.50 -3.37
CA ALA A 6 4.12 6.03 -2.31
C ALA A 6 4.67 7.37 -1.83
N ASN A 7 3.80 8.30 -1.44
CA ASN A 7 4.20 9.63 -0.98
C ASN A 7 3.50 10.02 0.32
N ILE A 8 4.10 10.94 1.06
CA ILE A 8 3.51 11.48 2.29
C ILE A 8 2.92 12.86 2.00
N LYS A 9 1.60 12.95 2.12
CA LYS A 9 0.87 14.21 1.99
C LYS A 9 0.70 14.84 3.37
N ARG A 10 1.44 15.92 3.63
CA ARG A 10 1.39 16.66 4.90
C ARG A 10 0.56 17.93 4.73
N GLU A 11 -0.66 17.94 5.28
CA GLU A 11 -1.55 19.11 5.28
C GLU A 11 -1.71 19.67 6.70
N ALA A 12 -2.31 20.86 6.83
CA ALA A 12 -2.44 21.55 8.12
C ALA A 12 -3.32 20.78 9.12
N THR A 13 -4.28 19.99 8.64
CA THR A 13 -5.28 19.29 9.46
C THR A 13 -5.07 17.79 9.53
N ALA A 14 -4.31 17.21 8.59
CA ALA A 14 -4.11 15.78 8.48
C ALA A 14 -2.78 15.46 7.77
N THR A 15 -2.23 14.29 8.08
CA THR A 15 -1.12 13.73 7.31
C THR A 15 -1.54 12.36 6.79
N SER A 16 -1.29 12.12 5.51
CA SER A 16 -1.71 10.90 4.82
C SER A 16 -0.56 10.24 4.08
N LEU A 17 -0.60 8.91 4.00
CA LEU A 17 0.22 8.10 3.09
C LEU A 17 -0.61 7.81 1.83
N ILE A 18 -0.07 8.20 0.67
CA ILE A 18 -0.69 7.99 -0.64
C ILE A 18 0.02 6.86 -1.35
N LEU A 19 -0.71 5.82 -1.73
CA LEU A 19 -0.22 4.70 -2.54
C LEU A 19 -0.60 4.97 -4.01
N ASN A 20 0.39 5.19 -4.88
CA ASN A 20 0.15 5.58 -6.28
C ASN A 20 -0.13 4.36 -7.15
N LEU A 21 -1.41 4.00 -7.20
CA LEU A 21 -2.00 3.06 -8.14
C LEU A 21 -2.79 3.83 -9.21
N ASP A 22 -3.35 3.13 -10.20
CA ASP A 22 -4.24 3.75 -11.20
C ASP A 22 -5.41 4.49 -10.54
N THR A 23 -5.92 3.94 -9.44
CA THR A 23 -6.76 4.65 -8.47
C THR A 23 -5.99 4.79 -7.16
N PRO A 24 -5.46 5.99 -6.85
CA PRO A 24 -4.68 6.20 -5.63
C PRO A 24 -5.45 5.82 -4.37
N LEU A 25 -4.75 5.19 -3.43
CA LEU A 25 -5.30 4.86 -2.11
C LEU A 25 -4.68 5.78 -1.07
N GLU A 26 -5.51 6.37 -0.22
CA GLU A 26 -5.10 7.33 0.81
C GLU A 26 -5.33 6.76 2.21
N ILE A 27 -4.26 6.63 2.99
CA ILE A 27 -4.29 6.23 4.39
C ILE A 27 -4.05 7.48 5.23
N ILE A 28 -5.08 7.96 5.93
CA ILE A 28 -4.94 9.10 6.84
C ILE A 28 -4.30 8.60 8.15
N LEU A 29 -3.08 9.06 8.43
CA LEU A 29 -2.27 8.61 9.57
C LEU A 29 -2.70 9.24 10.90
N THR A 30 -3.42 10.36 10.84
CA THR A 30 -3.90 11.11 12.00
C THR A 30 -5.31 10.70 12.45
N GLU A 31 -5.94 9.76 11.76
CA GLU A 31 -7.27 9.26 12.07
C GLU A 31 -7.24 7.82 12.54
N ASP A 32 -7.89 7.53 13.66
CA ASP A 32 -8.13 6.16 14.12
C ASP A 32 -9.44 5.64 13.49
N ASN A 33 -9.37 5.26 12.21
CA ASN A 33 -10.50 4.72 11.46
C ASN A 33 -10.16 3.34 10.88
N PRO A 34 -10.40 2.25 11.63
CA PRO A 34 -10.08 0.90 11.17
C PRO A 34 -10.90 0.46 9.95
N ASN A 35 -12.07 1.05 9.71
CA ASN A 35 -12.90 0.71 8.54
C ASN A 35 -12.30 1.27 7.24
N SER A 36 -11.72 2.48 7.29
CA SER A 36 -11.01 3.06 6.15
C SER A 36 -9.80 2.22 5.76
N VAL A 37 -9.01 1.79 6.75
CA VAL A 37 -7.85 0.93 6.52
C VAL A 37 -8.26 -0.41 5.90
N LYS A 38 -9.32 -1.05 6.41
CA LYS A 38 -9.86 -2.30 5.81
C LYS A 38 -10.29 -2.11 4.36
N ALA A 39 -10.94 -0.99 4.04
CA ALA A 39 -11.36 -0.71 2.67
C ALA A 39 -10.16 -0.58 1.72
N ILE A 40 -9.07 0.05 2.18
CA ILE A 40 -7.82 0.19 1.44
C ILE A 40 -7.18 -1.19 1.19
N PHE A 41 -7.10 -2.04 2.22
CA PHE A 41 -6.60 -3.42 2.05
C PHE A 41 -7.43 -4.24 1.06
N ASN A 42 -8.77 -4.12 1.10
CA ASN A 42 -9.63 -4.82 0.13
C ASN A 42 -9.34 -4.37 -1.30
N ASN A 43 -9.03 -3.09 -1.52
CA ASN A 43 -8.63 -2.60 -2.84
C ASN A 43 -7.24 -3.09 -3.23
N LEU A 44 -6.28 -3.13 -2.30
CA LEU A 44 -4.95 -3.69 -2.55
C LEU A 44 -5.01 -5.17 -2.95
N ILE A 45 -5.83 -5.98 -2.28
CA ILE A 45 -6.01 -7.40 -2.64
C ILE A 45 -6.51 -7.53 -4.08
N LYS A 46 -7.46 -6.68 -4.52
CA LYS A 46 -7.93 -6.68 -5.92
C LYS A 46 -6.82 -6.35 -6.91
N GLU A 47 -5.90 -5.46 -6.56
CA GLU A 47 -4.73 -5.18 -7.39
C GLU A 47 -3.74 -6.36 -7.38
N LEU A 48 -3.49 -6.99 -6.22
CA LEU A 48 -2.62 -8.16 -6.11
C LEU A 48 -3.10 -9.36 -6.92
N LYS A 49 -4.43 -9.54 -7.07
CA LYS A 49 -4.98 -10.59 -7.94
C LYS A 49 -4.52 -10.45 -9.39
N LYS A 50 -4.21 -9.23 -9.85
CA LYS A 50 -3.72 -8.97 -11.22
C LYS A 50 -2.21 -9.15 -11.36
N GLY A 51 -1.47 -9.12 -10.24
CA GLY A 51 -0.03 -9.30 -10.22
C GLY A 51 0.64 -8.78 -8.94
N LEU A 52 1.82 -9.35 -8.63
CA LEU A 52 2.61 -8.92 -7.49
C LEU A 52 3.19 -7.52 -7.70
N LEU A 53 2.93 -6.64 -6.72
CA LEU A 53 3.45 -5.27 -6.67
C LEU A 53 4.10 -4.98 -5.32
N LYS A 54 4.96 -3.97 -5.30
CA LYS A 54 5.52 -3.36 -4.08
C LYS A 54 5.51 -1.84 -4.19
N PHE A 55 5.58 -1.17 -3.05
CA PHE A 55 5.69 0.29 -2.98
C PHE A 55 7.09 0.72 -2.53
N GLU A 56 7.56 1.83 -3.07
CA GLU A 56 8.74 2.55 -2.56
C GLU A 56 8.32 3.95 -2.11
N LEU A 57 8.70 4.31 -0.88
CA LEU A 57 8.38 5.60 -0.30
C LEU A 57 9.28 6.68 -0.88
N GLU A 58 8.66 7.62 -1.59
CA GLU A 58 9.30 8.83 -2.08
C GLU A 58 8.86 10.02 -1.24
N ASP A 59 9.80 10.59 -0.52
CA ASP A 59 9.54 11.76 0.31
C ASP A 59 10.75 12.69 0.35
N GLU A 60 10.46 14.00 0.32
CA GLU A 60 11.49 15.04 0.37
C GLU A 60 12.01 15.26 1.81
N LYS A 61 11.21 14.93 2.83
CA LYS A 61 11.52 15.15 4.25
C LYS A 61 11.91 13.86 4.97
N LYS A 62 13.07 13.31 4.60
CA LYS A 62 13.56 11.99 5.07
C LYS A 62 13.92 11.86 6.56
N ASP A 63 13.82 12.92 7.35
CA ASP A 63 14.21 12.94 8.77
C ASP A 63 13.05 13.26 9.73
N ASP A 64 11.82 13.36 9.22
CA ASP A 64 10.67 13.61 10.11
C ASP A 64 10.00 12.32 10.61
N MET A 65 9.22 12.47 11.69
CA MET A 65 8.53 11.35 12.32
C MET A 65 7.62 10.61 11.33
N TYR A 66 6.93 11.35 10.46
CA TYR A 66 6.02 10.76 9.47
C TYR A 66 6.77 9.93 8.44
N PHE A 67 7.96 10.38 8.01
CA PHE A 67 8.82 9.61 7.13
C PHE A 67 9.17 8.25 7.74
N HIS A 68 9.69 8.22 8.98
CA HIS A 68 10.05 6.96 9.62
C HIS A 68 8.84 6.05 9.84
N ILE A 69 7.68 6.60 10.19
CA ILE A 69 6.43 5.83 10.32
C ILE A 69 6.05 5.22 8.98
N CYS A 70 6.03 6.01 7.90
CA CYS A 70 5.64 5.54 6.58
C CYS A 70 6.65 4.55 6.00
N ASP A 71 7.95 4.74 6.24
CA ASP A 71 9.00 3.84 5.76
C ASP A 71 8.82 2.44 6.36
N GLU A 72 8.61 2.35 7.68
CA GLU A 72 8.29 1.09 8.35
C GLU A 72 6.95 0.51 7.89
N TYR A 73 5.93 1.35 7.73
CA TYR A 73 4.62 0.92 7.22
C TYR A 73 4.72 0.30 5.83
N ILE A 74 5.47 0.92 4.91
CA ILE A 74 5.67 0.42 3.54
C ILE A 74 6.47 -0.88 3.55
N LYS A 75 7.51 -1.01 4.37
CA LYS A 75 8.27 -2.26 4.52
C LYS A 75 7.37 -3.41 4.97
N GLN A 76 6.57 -3.18 6.02
CA GLN A 76 5.63 -4.18 6.51
C GLN A 76 4.58 -4.50 5.46
N LEU A 77 3.97 -3.49 4.85
CA LEU A 77 2.97 -3.66 3.79
C LEU A 77 3.50 -4.51 2.65
N ASN A 78 4.71 -4.24 2.15
CA ASN A 78 5.32 -5.01 1.06
C ASN A 78 5.51 -6.50 1.44
N SER A 79 5.97 -6.79 2.65
CA SER A 79 6.11 -8.17 3.14
C SER A 79 4.77 -8.90 3.25
N GLU A 80 3.74 -8.20 3.74
CA GLU A 80 2.38 -8.75 3.86
C GLU A 80 1.76 -8.98 2.48
N MET A 81 1.91 -8.04 1.55
CA MET A 81 1.42 -8.16 0.18
C MET A 81 2.06 -9.34 -0.56
N GLU A 82 3.37 -9.58 -0.38
CA GLU A 82 4.04 -10.75 -0.95
C GLU A 82 3.47 -12.05 -0.37
N THR A 83 3.24 -12.10 0.94
CA THR A 83 2.62 -13.25 1.61
C THR A 83 1.20 -13.51 1.07
N VAL A 84 0.36 -12.48 1.04
CA VAL A 84 -1.01 -12.56 0.54
C VAL A 84 -1.04 -12.95 -0.94
N TYR A 85 -0.14 -12.42 -1.77
CA TYR A 85 -0.05 -12.80 -3.18
C TYR A 85 0.28 -14.28 -3.35
N ASN A 86 1.22 -14.81 -2.56
CA ASN A 86 1.56 -16.23 -2.59
C ASN A 86 0.38 -17.11 -2.15
N GLU A 87 -0.36 -16.70 -1.12
CA GLU A 87 -1.61 -17.38 -0.73
C GLU A 87 -2.64 -17.35 -1.87
N LEU A 88 -2.89 -16.20 -2.50
CA LEU A 88 -3.80 -16.09 -3.64
C LEU A 88 -3.37 -17.01 -4.79
N LYS A 89 -2.07 -17.14 -5.03
CA LYS A 89 -1.52 -18.05 -6.04
C LYS A 89 -1.77 -19.51 -5.67
N ASP A 90 -1.47 -19.91 -4.44
CA ASP A 90 -1.60 -21.29 -3.96
C ASP A 90 -3.07 -21.76 -3.96
N TYR A 91 -4.01 -20.83 -3.78
CA TYR A 91 -5.45 -21.08 -3.84
C TYR A 91 -6.08 -20.86 -5.23
N GLU A 92 -5.28 -20.62 -6.28
CA GLU A 92 -5.77 -20.38 -7.65
C GLU A 92 -6.77 -19.21 -7.74
N LEU A 93 -6.56 -18.17 -6.92
CA LEU A 93 -7.40 -16.98 -6.83
C LEU A 93 -6.84 -15.79 -7.62
N LEU A 94 -5.79 -15.97 -8.42
CA LEU A 94 -5.24 -14.88 -9.23
C LEU A 94 -6.06 -14.70 -10.52
N ASP A 95 -6.20 -13.45 -10.96
CA ASP A 95 -6.90 -13.08 -12.20
C ASP A 95 -5.94 -13.06 -13.42
N ILE A 96 -4.82 -13.79 -13.33
CA ILE A 96 -3.91 -13.98 -14.46
C ILE A 96 -4.58 -14.92 -15.46
N GLU A 97 -4.82 -14.46 -16.67
CA GLU A 97 -5.27 -15.33 -17.76
C GLU A 97 -4.23 -16.45 -17.95
N GLU A 98 -4.66 -17.70 -17.78
CA GLU A 98 -3.88 -18.86 -18.23
C GLU A 98 -3.80 -18.77 -19.76
N GLU A 99 -2.62 -18.40 -20.29
CA GLU A 99 -2.30 -18.53 -21.72
C GLU A 99 -2.25 -20.00 -22.18
#